data_AF-R7A410-F1
#
_entry.id   AF-R7A410-F1
#
_cell.length_a   1.000
_cell.length_b   1.000
_cell.length_c   1.000
_cell.angle_alpha   90.00
_cell.angle_beta   90.00
_cell.angle_gamma   90.00
#
_symmetry.space_group_name_H-M   'P 1'
#
loop_
_entity.id
_entity.type
_entity.pdbx_description
1 polymer ?
#
loop_
_entity_poly.entity_id
_entity_poly.type
_entity_poly.pdbx_seq_one_letter_code
_entity_poly.pdbx_strand_id
1 'polypeptide(L)'
;MKKIFTFFISTFMILNLAACSSNNDDYALEFFSALDNTLELNSGHIQGTFTSNNEDASKIKFDLQLNQKDNLQLALDLDLEAGDNAEDNFLNFYIKDNKTYLNSYGTTSQSLLENLGINGSEKLSVYNPFLNYTDDELKALFTRSSKDGNNYSFAIDGSLISSYLDSMGSVTIEDATLDATIEDNYITSLTLGISGLQDVETQQVVIDVTIECTLDQINSLDTVTYPADLENY
;
A
#
# COMPACT_ATOMS: atom_id res chain seq x y z
N MET A 1 4.66 -10.90 -14.52
CA MET A 1 3.46 -10.96 -13.65
C MET A 1 3.76 -11.38 -12.21
N LYS A 2 4.24 -12.59 -11.88
CA LYS A 2 4.59 -12.94 -10.47
C LYS A 2 5.60 -11.98 -9.82
N LYS A 3 6.59 -11.50 -10.57
CA LYS A 3 7.63 -10.59 -10.06
C LYS A 3 7.11 -9.19 -9.73
N ILE A 4 6.10 -8.69 -10.45
CA ILE A 4 5.50 -7.36 -10.23
C ILE A 4 4.55 -7.40 -9.02
N PHE A 5 3.84 -8.51 -8.82
CA PHE A 5 3.02 -8.71 -7.62
C PHE A 5 3.89 -8.90 -6.36
N THR A 6 5.02 -9.59 -6.49
CA THR A 6 6.06 -9.62 -5.46
C THR A 6 6.66 -8.24 -5.24
N PHE A 7 6.86 -7.44 -6.30
CA PHE A 7 7.31 -6.04 -6.23
C PHE A 7 6.31 -5.18 -5.47
N PHE A 8 5.00 -5.32 -5.72
CA PHE A 8 3.95 -4.55 -5.04
C PHE A 8 3.91 -4.84 -3.52
N ILE A 9 3.97 -6.12 -3.15
CA ILE A 9 4.02 -6.56 -1.75
C ILE A 9 5.37 -6.21 -1.11
N SER A 10 6.47 -6.30 -1.87
CA SER A 10 7.79 -5.98 -1.36
C SER A 10 7.98 -4.47 -1.23
N THR A 11 7.52 -3.61 -2.15
CA THR A 11 7.57 -2.15 -2.02
C THR A 11 6.88 -1.65 -0.75
N PHE A 12 5.79 -2.29 -0.31
CA PHE A 12 5.16 -2.02 0.99
C PHE A 12 5.94 -2.60 2.21
N MET A 13 6.81 -3.60 2.02
CA MET A 13 7.64 -4.23 3.08
C MET A 13 9.12 -3.79 3.10
N ILE A 14 9.62 -3.11 2.06
CA ILE A 14 11.04 -3.00 1.73
C ILE A 14 11.81 -1.94 2.52
N LEU A 15 11.14 -1.08 3.29
CA LEU A 15 11.83 0.01 3.96
C LEU A 15 12.40 -0.46 5.32
N ASN A 16 13.44 -1.33 5.27
CA ASN A 16 14.21 -1.84 6.43
C ASN A 16 15.75 -1.59 6.28
N LEU A 17 16.31 -0.61 7.02
CA LEU A 17 17.42 0.33 6.70
C LEU A 17 18.82 -0.25 6.89
N ALA A 18 19.78 0.35 6.18
CA ALA A 18 20.81 1.20 6.79
C ALA A 18 21.50 2.06 5.71
N ALA A 19 21.46 3.40 5.79
CA ALA A 19 22.49 4.27 5.22
C ALA A 19 22.33 5.76 5.62
N CYS A 20 23.49 6.40 5.83
CA CYS A 20 23.68 7.80 6.21
C CYS A 20 23.61 8.78 5.01
N SER A 21 22.90 9.91 5.14
CA SER A 21 23.49 11.25 5.28
C SER A 21 22.51 12.41 4.99
N SER A 22 22.64 13.43 5.86
CA SER A 22 22.45 14.88 5.73
C SER A 22 21.26 15.51 4.97
N ASN A 23 20.52 16.31 5.77
CA ASN A 23 19.70 17.48 5.45
C ASN A 23 18.36 17.26 4.75
N ASN A 24 17.44 16.56 5.42
CA ASN A 24 16.02 16.78 5.21
C ASN A 24 15.32 17.27 6.49
N ASP A 25 14.44 18.24 6.29
CA ASP A 25 13.72 19.00 7.30
C ASP A 25 12.77 18.12 8.16
N ASP A 26 12.20 18.72 9.21
CA ASP A 26 11.25 18.10 10.13
C ASP A 26 10.01 17.50 9.45
N TYR A 27 9.75 17.82 8.18
CA TYR A 27 8.62 17.29 7.39
C TYR A 27 8.66 15.77 7.21
N ALA A 28 9.85 15.16 7.12
CA ALA A 28 9.96 13.71 7.05
C ALA A 28 9.39 13.04 8.31
N LEU A 29 9.72 13.60 9.48
CA LEU A 29 9.23 13.10 10.76
C LEU A 29 7.73 13.35 10.94
N GLU A 30 7.22 14.50 10.47
CA GLU A 30 5.77 14.75 10.43
C GLU A 30 5.04 13.69 9.58
N PHE A 31 5.59 13.35 8.40
CA PHE A 31 5.04 12.30 7.55
C PHE A 31 5.04 10.94 8.25
N PHE A 32 6.17 10.51 8.84
CA PHE A 32 6.24 9.21 9.51
C PHE A 32 5.34 9.15 10.75
N SER A 33 5.22 10.24 11.50
CA SER A 33 4.24 10.31 12.60
C SER A 33 2.81 10.15 12.10
N ALA A 34 2.46 10.75 10.95
CA ALA A 34 1.14 10.59 10.36
C ALA A 34 0.92 9.18 9.79
N LEU A 35 1.96 8.57 9.21
CA LEU A 35 1.94 7.18 8.78
C LEU A 35 1.65 6.25 9.96
N ASP A 36 2.35 6.41 11.08
CA ASP A 36 2.14 5.61 12.30
C ASP A 36 0.70 5.69 12.79
N ASN A 37 0.14 6.91 12.89
CA ASN A 37 -1.26 7.11 13.27
C ASN A 37 -2.22 6.42 12.29
N THR A 38 -1.90 6.46 10.99
CA THR A 38 -2.71 5.88 9.93
C THR A 38 -2.69 4.34 9.98
N LEU A 39 -1.53 3.72 10.22
CA LEU A 39 -1.42 2.27 10.39
C LEU A 39 -2.17 1.78 11.64
N GLU A 40 -2.34 2.66 12.62
CA GLU A 40 -3.05 2.41 13.87
C GLU A 40 -4.53 2.84 13.85
N LEU A 41 -5.16 3.03 12.69
CA LEU A 41 -6.60 3.34 12.63
C LEU A 41 -7.46 2.19 13.18
N ASN A 42 -8.56 2.51 13.85
CA ASN A 42 -9.55 1.51 14.32
C ASN A 42 -10.63 1.23 13.28
N SER A 43 -10.87 2.18 12.39
CA SER A 43 -11.77 1.99 11.25
C SER A 43 -11.45 3.00 10.16
N GLY A 44 -11.81 2.72 8.91
CA GLY A 44 -11.58 3.63 7.80
C GLY A 44 -11.92 3.00 6.46
N HIS A 45 -12.00 3.86 5.45
CA HIS A 45 -12.16 3.47 4.06
C HIS A 45 -10.94 3.96 3.27
N ILE A 46 -10.34 3.04 2.52
CA ILE A 46 -9.18 3.27 1.68
C ILE A 46 -9.59 2.89 0.26
N GLN A 47 -9.48 3.81 -0.68
CA GLN A 47 -9.68 3.53 -2.09
C GLN A 47 -8.47 4.00 -2.89
N GLY A 48 -8.17 3.32 -3.99
CA GLY A 48 -7.02 3.70 -4.78
C GLY A 48 -6.85 2.91 -6.06
N THR A 49 -5.76 3.20 -6.74
CA THR A 49 -5.35 2.55 -7.99
C THR A 49 -3.85 2.33 -7.98
N PHE A 50 -3.44 1.10 -8.28
CA PHE A 50 -2.09 0.80 -8.76
C PHE A 50 -2.11 0.80 -10.27
N THR A 51 -1.25 1.60 -10.90
CA THR A 51 -1.08 1.66 -12.35
C THR A 51 0.34 1.24 -12.71
N SER A 52 0.48 0.34 -13.67
CA SER A 52 1.73 0.15 -14.41
C SER A 52 1.64 0.92 -15.73
N ASN A 53 2.48 1.94 -15.91
CA ASN A 53 2.42 2.90 -17.02
C ASN A 53 3.13 2.41 -18.30
N ASN A 54 3.25 1.09 -18.47
CA ASN A 54 3.83 0.49 -19.69
C ASN A 54 2.89 0.64 -20.90
N GLU A 55 3.35 0.27 -22.11
CA GLU A 55 2.57 0.41 -23.36
C GLU A 55 1.14 -0.16 -23.26
N ASP A 56 0.96 -1.27 -22.53
CA ASP A 56 -0.35 -1.81 -22.13
C ASP A 56 -0.62 -1.49 -20.66
N ALA A 57 -1.03 -0.25 -20.39
CA ALA A 57 -1.26 0.20 -19.03
C ALA A 57 -2.23 -0.75 -18.31
N SER A 58 -1.76 -1.28 -17.18
CA SER A 58 -2.54 -2.20 -16.35
C SER A 58 -2.85 -1.52 -15.03
N LYS A 59 -4.11 -1.58 -14.61
CA LYS A 59 -4.58 -0.95 -13.38
C LYS A 59 -5.22 -1.99 -12.47
N ILE A 60 -4.88 -1.92 -11.19
CA ILE A 60 -5.61 -2.60 -10.13
C ILE A 60 -6.28 -1.51 -9.30
N LYS A 61 -7.59 -1.43 -9.35
CA LYS A 61 -8.36 -0.57 -8.43
C LYS A 61 -8.64 -1.37 -7.17
N PHE A 62 -8.57 -0.70 -6.03
CA PHE A 62 -8.87 -1.31 -4.75
C PHE A 62 -9.81 -0.43 -3.93
N ASP A 63 -10.76 -1.07 -3.27
CA ASP A 63 -11.64 -0.50 -2.26
C ASP A 63 -11.51 -1.37 -1.00
N LEU A 64 -11.08 -0.76 0.10
CA LEU A 64 -10.85 -1.42 1.37
C LEU A 64 -11.61 -0.69 2.48
N GLN A 65 -12.58 -1.37 3.06
CA GLN A 65 -13.27 -0.94 4.29
C GLN A 65 -12.78 -1.80 5.45
N LEU A 66 -12.32 -1.16 6.52
CA LEU A 66 -11.87 -1.82 7.74
C LEU A 66 -12.62 -1.26 8.94
N ASN A 67 -13.14 -2.12 9.79
CA ASN A 67 -13.62 -1.78 11.13
C ASN A 67 -13.15 -2.82 12.14
N GLN A 68 -12.39 -2.40 13.12
CA GLN A 68 -11.84 -3.22 14.20
C GLN A 68 -12.08 -2.58 15.58
N LYS A 69 -13.16 -1.79 15.71
CA LYS A 69 -13.63 -1.23 16.98
C LYS A 69 -14.14 -2.33 17.93
N ASP A 70 -14.81 -3.34 17.36
CA ASP A 70 -15.31 -4.52 18.05
C ASP A 70 -14.66 -5.79 17.46
N ASN A 71 -15.45 -6.69 16.88
CA ASN A 71 -14.92 -7.78 16.07
C ASN A 71 -14.45 -7.24 14.71
N LEU A 72 -13.33 -7.77 14.22
CA LEU A 72 -12.74 -7.45 12.93
C LEU A 72 -13.76 -7.66 11.80
N GLN A 73 -13.98 -6.59 11.06
CA GLN A 73 -14.77 -6.53 9.84
C GLN A 73 -13.90 -5.92 8.74
N LEU A 74 -13.85 -6.59 7.60
CA LEU A 74 -13.06 -6.14 6.46
C LEU A 74 -13.80 -6.46 5.16
N ALA A 75 -13.79 -5.53 4.22
CA ALA A 75 -14.13 -5.77 2.83
C ALA A 75 -13.02 -5.20 1.95
N LEU A 76 -12.43 -6.05 1.13
CA LEU A 76 -11.45 -5.69 0.12
C LEU A 76 -12.01 -6.12 -1.24
N ASP A 77 -12.25 -5.16 -2.11
CA ASP A 77 -12.70 -5.37 -3.47
C ASP A 77 -11.61 -4.90 -4.44
N LEU A 78 -11.27 -5.74 -5.41
CA LEU A 78 -10.24 -5.46 -6.41
C LEU A 78 -10.80 -5.63 -7.82
N ASP A 79 -10.59 -4.60 -8.64
CA ASP A 79 -10.90 -4.61 -10.08
C ASP A 79 -9.60 -4.58 -10.88
N LEU A 80 -9.61 -5.20 -12.06
CA LEU A 80 -8.46 -5.27 -12.96
C LEU A 80 -8.83 -4.66 -14.30
N GLU A 81 -8.05 -3.68 -14.75
CA GLU A 81 -8.12 -3.13 -16.11
C GLU A 81 -6.79 -3.39 -16.82
N ALA A 82 -6.83 -3.89 -18.06
CA ALA A 82 -5.67 -4.10 -18.90
C ALA A 82 -6.02 -3.85 -20.37
N GLY A 83 -5.47 -2.76 -20.94
CA GLY A 83 -5.86 -2.29 -22.27
C GLY A 83 -7.37 -1.98 -22.33
N ASP A 84 -8.08 -2.57 -23.29
CA ASP A 84 -9.53 -2.41 -23.45
C ASP A 84 -10.36 -3.39 -22.58
N ASN A 85 -9.72 -4.26 -21.80
CA ASN A 85 -10.41 -5.24 -20.96
C ASN A 85 -10.52 -4.73 -19.52
N ALA A 86 -11.69 -4.90 -18.92
CA ALA A 86 -11.93 -4.67 -17.50
C ALA A 86 -12.62 -5.89 -16.91
N GLU A 87 -12.16 -6.31 -15.74
CA GLU A 87 -12.75 -7.36 -14.92
C GLU A 87 -13.01 -6.78 -13.53
N ASP A 88 -14.27 -6.43 -13.28
CA ASP A 88 -14.72 -6.00 -11.96
C ASP A 88 -14.71 -7.20 -11.01
N ASN A 89 -14.35 -6.98 -9.74
CA ASN A 89 -14.39 -8.01 -8.71
C ASN A 89 -13.55 -9.26 -9.06
N PHE A 90 -12.41 -9.07 -9.73
CA PHE A 90 -11.54 -10.20 -10.11
C PHE A 90 -11.02 -10.94 -8.85
N LEU A 91 -10.88 -10.20 -7.74
CA LEU A 91 -10.52 -10.73 -6.43
C LEU A 91 -11.21 -9.92 -5.34
N ASN A 92 -12.02 -10.56 -4.51
CA ASN A 92 -12.59 -9.95 -3.32
C ASN A 92 -12.27 -10.78 -2.08
N PHE A 93 -11.99 -10.11 -0.98
CA PHE A 93 -11.73 -10.74 0.31
C PHE A 93 -12.51 -10.04 1.42
N TYR A 94 -13.27 -10.82 2.18
CA TYR A 94 -14.10 -10.30 3.26
C TYR A 94 -13.80 -11.01 4.57
N ILE A 95 -13.85 -10.27 5.67
CA ILE A 95 -13.89 -10.79 7.04
C ILE A 95 -15.18 -10.32 7.68
N LYS A 96 -15.96 -11.26 8.20
CA LYS A 96 -17.20 -11.01 8.92
C LYS A 96 -17.47 -12.17 9.88
N ASP A 97 -17.89 -11.87 11.11
CA ASP A 97 -18.28 -12.87 12.11
C ASP A 97 -17.26 -14.01 12.33
N ASN A 98 -15.96 -13.66 12.39
CA ASN A 98 -14.82 -14.59 12.51
C ASN A 98 -14.70 -15.62 11.36
N LYS A 99 -15.28 -15.32 10.20
CA LYS A 99 -15.11 -16.06 8.96
C LYS A 99 -14.41 -15.20 7.92
N THR A 100 -13.74 -15.88 7.00
CA THR A 100 -13.13 -15.29 5.82
C THR A 100 -13.88 -15.78 4.59
N TYR A 101 -14.09 -14.88 3.64
CA TYR A 101 -14.76 -15.18 2.38
C TYR A 101 -13.89 -14.66 1.26
N LEU A 102 -13.64 -15.50 0.26
CA LEU A 102 -12.80 -15.17 -0.89
C LEU A 102 -13.61 -15.43 -2.15
N ASN A 103 -13.69 -14.44 -3.03
CA ASN A 103 -14.11 -14.62 -4.42
C ASN A 103 -12.89 -14.40 -5.30
N SER A 104 -12.51 -15.40 -6.09
CA SER A 104 -11.43 -15.28 -7.07
C SER A 104 -11.94 -15.72 -8.43
N TYR A 105 -12.10 -14.75 -9.35
CA TYR A 105 -12.64 -14.99 -10.69
C TYR A 105 -13.95 -15.81 -10.67
N GLY A 106 -14.88 -15.45 -9.79
CA GLY A 106 -16.17 -16.13 -9.63
C GLY A 106 -16.11 -17.47 -8.87
N THR A 107 -14.93 -17.93 -8.46
CA THR A 107 -14.79 -19.08 -7.57
C THR A 107 -14.79 -18.61 -6.13
N THR A 108 -15.83 -18.98 -5.40
CA THR A 108 -16.00 -18.59 -4.01
C THR A 108 -15.46 -19.66 -3.05
N SER A 109 -15.01 -19.21 -1.88
CA SER A 109 -14.66 -20.10 -0.77
C SER A 109 -14.83 -19.40 0.57
N GLN A 110 -15.08 -20.19 1.60
CA GLN A 110 -15.18 -19.74 2.99
C GLN A 110 -14.21 -20.52 3.90
N SER A 111 -13.66 -19.84 4.90
CA SER A 111 -12.89 -20.45 6.00
C SER A 111 -13.17 -19.74 7.32
N LEU A 112 -12.70 -20.31 8.43
CA LEU A 112 -12.63 -19.63 9.72
C LEU A 112 -11.42 -18.70 9.74
N LEU A 113 -11.56 -17.54 10.39
CA LEU A 113 -10.50 -16.54 10.54
C LEU A 113 -9.30 -17.08 11.33
N GLU A 114 -9.56 -17.96 12.31
CA GLU A 114 -8.51 -18.60 13.11
C GLU A 114 -7.55 -19.47 12.27
N ASN A 115 -7.98 -19.96 11.10
CA ASN A 115 -7.11 -20.72 10.19
C ASN A 115 -6.02 -19.83 9.57
N LEU A 116 -6.20 -18.51 9.58
CA LEU A 116 -5.17 -17.53 9.22
C LEU A 116 -4.30 -17.11 10.42
N GLY A 117 -4.55 -17.68 11.62
CA GLY A 117 -3.88 -17.28 12.84
C GLY A 117 -4.32 -15.91 13.36
N ILE A 118 -5.46 -15.39 12.89
CA ILE A 118 -5.97 -14.08 13.28
C ILE A 118 -7.05 -14.25 14.36
N ASN A 119 -6.90 -13.51 15.46
CA ASN A 119 -7.97 -13.37 16.46
C ASN A 119 -8.84 -12.17 16.08
N GLY A 120 -10.09 -12.42 15.69
CA GLY A 120 -10.99 -11.35 15.27
C GLY A 120 -11.44 -10.41 16.38
N SER A 121 -11.18 -10.71 17.67
CA SER A 121 -11.41 -9.76 18.77
C SER A 121 -10.22 -8.83 19.03
N GLU A 122 -9.12 -9.01 18.30
CA GLU A 122 -7.91 -8.21 18.43
C GLU A 122 -7.73 -7.34 17.18
N LYS A 123 -7.13 -6.18 17.39
CA LYS A 123 -6.72 -5.29 16.31
C LYS A 123 -5.74 -6.01 15.39
N LEU A 124 -5.88 -5.85 14.07
CA LEU A 124 -4.88 -6.31 13.13
C LEU A 124 -3.56 -5.58 13.39
N SER A 125 -2.51 -6.36 13.66
CA SER A 125 -1.15 -5.83 13.72
C SER A 125 -0.70 -5.51 12.31
N VAL A 126 -0.59 -4.23 11.98
CA VAL A 126 -0.02 -3.78 10.72
C VAL A 126 1.48 -3.62 10.91
N TYR A 127 2.26 -4.33 10.10
CA TYR A 127 3.70 -4.22 10.17
C TYR A 127 4.15 -2.83 9.70
N ASN A 128 4.75 -2.06 10.60
CA ASN A 128 5.42 -0.82 10.28
C ASN A 128 6.93 -1.10 10.07
N PRO A 129 7.43 -1.04 8.82
CA PRO A 129 8.83 -1.33 8.54
C PRO A 129 9.77 -0.24 9.08
N PHE A 130 9.24 0.95 9.39
CA PHE A 130 10.02 2.11 9.82
C PHE A 130 10.18 2.25 11.33
N LEU A 131 9.51 1.41 12.11
CA LEU A 131 9.39 1.57 13.57
C LEU A 131 10.73 1.59 14.32
N ASN A 132 11.74 0.88 13.80
CA ASN A 132 13.05 0.77 14.44
C ASN A 132 14.07 1.79 13.94
N TYR A 133 13.67 2.71 13.08
CA TYR A 133 14.55 3.72 12.54
C TYR A 133 14.72 4.89 13.48
N THR A 134 15.94 5.40 13.54
CA THR A 134 16.22 6.69 14.16
C THR A 134 15.71 7.82 13.28
N ASP A 135 15.46 8.99 13.87
CA ASP A 135 15.05 10.19 13.15
C ASP A 135 16.00 10.54 11.99
N ASP A 136 17.30 10.37 12.19
CA ASP A 136 18.31 10.64 11.16
C ASP A 136 18.20 9.64 9.99
N GLU A 137 17.91 8.38 10.29
CA GLU A 137 17.70 7.34 9.29
C GLU A 137 16.40 7.57 8.50
N LEU A 138 15.32 8.00 9.17
CA LEU A 138 14.06 8.38 8.52
C LEU A 138 14.25 9.57 7.57
N LYS A 139 14.98 10.59 8.01
CA LYS A 139 15.29 11.78 7.19
C LYS A 139 16.14 11.43 5.97
N ALA A 140 17.02 10.44 6.09
CA ALA A 140 17.89 9.98 5.01
C ALA A 140 17.17 9.18 3.91
N LEU A 141 15.92 8.74 4.15
CA LEU A 141 15.12 8.07 3.11
C LEU A 141 14.74 9.01 1.96
N PHE A 142 14.67 10.30 2.23
CA PHE A 142 14.36 11.32 1.24
C PHE A 142 15.64 12.02 0.79
N THR A 143 15.67 12.49 -0.46
CA THR A 143 16.72 13.37 -1.00
C THR A 143 16.25 14.82 -1.07
N ARG A 144 14.93 15.03 -1.08
CA ARG A 144 14.27 16.34 -1.04
C ARG A 144 12.92 16.21 -0.35
N SER A 145 12.53 17.24 0.39
CA SER A 145 11.20 17.39 0.96
C SER A 145 10.67 18.81 0.75
N SER A 146 9.35 18.96 0.61
CA SER A 146 8.67 20.26 0.61
C SER A 146 7.25 20.12 1.15
N LYS A 147 6.72 21.22 1.68
CA LYS A 147 5.37 21.30 2.24
C LYS A 147 4.67 22.57 1.76
N ASP A 148 3.42 22.45 1.34
CA ASP A 148 2.49 23.55 1.07
C ASP A 148 1.14 23.28 1.74
N GLY A 149 0.88 23.97 2.85
CA GLY A 149 -0.28 23.69 3.70
C GLY A 149 -0.25 22.27 4.25
N ASN A 150 -1.27 21.48 3.90
CA ASN A 150 -1.40 20.07 4.29
C ASN A 150 -0.76 19.10 3.30
N ASN A 151 -0.21 19.60 2.19
CA ASN A 151 0.39 18.78 1.14
C ASN A 151 1.90 18.69 1.33
N TYR A 152 2.42 17.48 1.28
CA TYR A 152 3.81 17.13 1.44
C TYR A 152 4.28 16.45 0.17
N SER A 153 5.49 16.78 -0.28
CA SER A 153 6.12 16.18 -1.45
C SER A 153 7.54 15.78 -1.10
N PHE A 154 7.90 14.54 -1.43
CA PHE A 154 9.22 13.98 -1.17
C PHE A 154 9.79 13.38 -2.44
N ALA A 155 11.09 13.56 -2.65
CA ALA A 155 11.87 12.73 -3.55
C ALA A 155 12.58 11.67 -2.71
N ILE A 156 12.44 10.40 -3.07
CA ILE A 156 13.03 9.26 -2.35
C ILE A 156 14.41 8.99 -2.93
N ASP A 157 15.35 8.54 -2.10
CA ASP A 157 16.64 8.05 -2.61
C ASP A 157 16.44 6.73 -3.38
N GLY A 158 16.43 6.81 -4.71
CA GLY A 158 16.29 5.66 -5.59
C GLY A 158 17.41 4.63 -5.43
N SER A 159 18.60 5.01 -4.95
CA SER A 159 19.69 4.06 -4.70
C SER A 159 19.36 3.11 -3.52
N LEU A 160 18.64 3.61 -2.51
CA LEU A 160 18.14 2.79 -1.41
C LEU A 160 17.14 1.77 -1.95
N ILE A 161 16.13 2.22 -2.69
CA ILE A 161 15.10 1.34 -3.27
C ILE A 161 15.76 0.27 -4.17
N SER A 162 16.72 0.66 -5.00
CA SER A 162 17.49 -0.24 -5.88
C SER A 162 18.19 -1.34 -5.08
N SER A 163 18.89 -0.99 -3.99
CA SER A 163 19.65 -1.94 -3.17
C SER A 163 18.80 -3.07 -2.56
N TYR A 164 17.53 -2.81 -2.26
CA TYR A 164 16.62 -3.86 -1.78
C TYR A 164 16.12 -4.76 -2.90
N LEU A 165 15.86 -4.14 -4.05
CA LEU A 165 15.39 -4.80 -5.24
C LEU A 165 16.52 -5.60 -5.91
N ASP A 166 17.79 -5.38 -5.57
CA ASP A 166 18.94 -6.16 -6.05
C ASP A 166 18.74 -7.68 -5.87
N SER A 167 18.12 -8.08 -4.76
CA SER A 167 17.78 -9.50 -4.51
C SER A 167 16.76 -10.08 -5.50
N MET A 168 16.01 -9.21 -6.18
CA MET A 168 15.00 -9.53 -7.19
C MET A 168 15.51 -9.35 -8.63
N GLY A 169 16.78 -8.94 -8.80
CA GLY A 169 17.44 -8.65 -10.07
C GLY A 169 18.12 -7.27 -10.02
N SER A 170 19.01 -7.00 -10.97
CA SER A 170 19.61 -5.65 -11.11
C SER A 170 18.50 -4.66 -11.46
N VAL A 171 18.09 -3.85 -10.48
CA VAL A 171 17.10 -2.80 -10.64
C VAL A 171 17.78 -1.46 -10.36
N THR A 172 17.60 -0.52 -11.27
CA THR A 172 18.02 0.88 -11.09
C THR A 172 16.78 1.75 -11.05
N ILE A 173 16.51 2.37 -9.91
CA ILE A 173 15.46 3.36 -9.77
C ILE A 173 16.02 4.72 -10.18
N GLU A 174 15.43 5.32 -11.21
CA GLU A 174 15.83 6.61 -11.75
C GLU A 174 15.11 7.77 -11.07
N ASP A 175 13.83 7.58 -10.73
CA ASP A 175 13.01 8.55 -10.01
C ASP A 175 12.04 7.83 -9.08
N ALA A 176 11.86 8.40 -7.89
CA ALA A 176 10.88 7.94 -6.93
C ALA A 176 10.34 9.14 -6.14
N THR A 177 9.04 9.34 -6.20
CA THR A 177 8.35 10.50 -5.61
C THR A 177 7.21 10.04 -4.73
N LEU A 178 7.00 10.77 -3.64
CA LEU A 178 5.92 10.54 -2.69
C LEU A 178 5.23 11.86 -2.39
N ASP A 179 3.96 11.95 -2.77
CA ASP A 179 3.10 13.05 -2.39
C ASP A 179 2.08 12.55 -1.35
N ALA A 180 1.85 13.35 -0.31
CA ALA A 180 0.89 13.02 0.74
C ALA A 180 0.09 14.24 1.16
N THR A 181 -1.20 14.05 1.44
CA THR A 181 -2.00 15.04 2.16
C THR A 181 -2.20 14.54 3.59
N ILE A 182 -1.88 15.39 4.57
CA ILE A 182 -2.00 15.06 5.99
C ILE A 182 -3.04 15.99 6.64
N GLU A 183 -4.08 15.40 7.22
CA GLU A 183 -5.12 16.11 7.96
C GLU A 183 -5.33 15.45 9.33
N ASP A 184 -5.45 16.26 10.39
CA ASP A 184 -5.62 15.79 11.76
C ASP A 184 -4.59 14.73 12.22
N ASN A 185 -3.37 14.81 11.67
CA ASN A 185 -2.25 13.87 11.86
C ASN A 185 -2.44 12.49 11.23
N TYR A 186 -3.33 12.34 10.25
CA TYR A 186 -3.48 11.13 9.44
C TYR A 186 -3.20 11.44 7.97
N ILE A 187 -2.70 10.44 7.25
CA ILE A 187 -2.58 10.51 5.79
C ILE A 187 -3.98 10.33 5.20
N THR A 188 -4.48 11.33 4.46
CA THR A 188 -5.78 11.29 3.77
C THR A 188 -5.64 11.09 2.27
N SER A 189 -4.45 11.35 1.72
CA SER A 189 -4.10 11.04 0.33
C SER A 189 -2.64 10.65 0.25
N LEU A 190 -2.31 9.69 -0.59
CA LEU A 190 -0.94 9.24 -0.85
C LEU A 190 -0.78 8.92 -2.34
N THR A 191 0.25 9.48 -2.97
CA THR A 191 0.67 9.13 -4.32
C THR A 191 2.14 8.75 -4.30
N LEU A 192 2.46 7.51 -4.68
CA LEU A 192 3.82 7.02 -4.85
C LEU A 192 4.08 6.76 -6.33
N GLY A 193 5.02 7.50 -6.91
CA GLY A 193 5.51 7.28 -8.27
C GLY A 193 6.91 6.65 -8.23
N ILE A 194 7.14 5.61 -9.03
CA ILE A 194 8.46 5.00 -9.17
C ILE A 194 8.71 4.73 -10.66
N SER A 195 9.83 5.24 -11.17
CA SER A 195 10.32 4.91 -12.51
C SER A 195 11.77 4.43 -12.47
N GLY A 196 12.10 3.49 -13.34
CA GLY A 196 13.45 2.94 -13.44
C GLY A 196 13.56 1.83 -14.45
N LEU A 197 14.60 1.02 -14.29
CA LEU A 197 14.99 -0.02 -15.23
C LEU A 197 15.33 -1.30 -14.48
N GLN A 198 14.90 -2.44 -15.01
CA GLN A 198 15.28 -3.76 -14.53
C GLN A 198 16.02 -4.52 -15.63
N ASP A 199 17.21 -5.04 -15.31
CA ASP A 199 17.91 -5.94 -16.21
C ASP A 199 17.35 -7.37 -16.05
N VAL A 200 16.85 -7.91 -17.16
CA VAL A 200 16.34 -9.28 -17.26
C VAL A 200 17.12 -10.00 -18.35
N GLU A 201 18.07 -10.84 -17.92
CA GLU A 201 19.00 -11.58 -18.79
C GLU A 201 19.81 -10.68 -19.73
N THR A 202 19.34 -10.47 -20.97
CA THR A 202 19.99 -9.65 -22.00
C THR A 202 19.16 -8.44 -22.42
N GLN A 203 18.02 -8.22 -21.75
CA GLN A 203 17.08 -7.15 -22.02
C GLN A 203 16.93 -6.25 -20.81
N GLN A 204 16.57 -5.00 -21.07
CA GLN A 204 16.21 -4.04 -20.05
C GLN A 204 14.72 -3.77 -20.15
N VAL A 205 14.02 -3.85 -19.01
CA VAL A 205 12.58 -3.63 -18.89
C VAL A 205 12.37 -2.33 -18.13
N VAL A 206 11.50 -1.45 -18.66
CA VAL A 206 11.10 -0.23 -17.98
C VAL A 206 10.20 -0.58 -16.80
N ILE A 207 10.52 -0.02 -15.64
CA ILE A 207 9.63 0.04 -14.49
C ILE A 207 9.03 1.45 -14.51
N ASP A 208 7.72 1.53 -14.62
CA ASP A 208 6.98 2.77 -14.41
C ASP A 208 5.67 2.41 -13.73
N VAL A 209 5.55 2.80 -12.47
CA VAL A 209 4.41 2.47 -11.61
C VAL A 209 3.98 3.67 -10.79
N THR A 210 2.67 3.76 -10.59
CA THR A 210 2.04 4.77 -9.74
C THR A 210 1.04 4.09 -8.82
N ILE A 211 1.10 4.40 -7.53
CA ILE A 211 0.08 4.05 -6.54
C ILE A 211 -0.56 5.35 -6.11
N GLU A 212 -1.87 5.45 -6.24
CA GLU A 212 -2.66 6.58 -5.74
C GLU A 212 -3.71 6.02 -4.79
N CYS A 213 -3.80 6.56 -3.58
CA CYS A 213 -4.88 6.21 -2.67
C CYS A 213 -5.37 7.41 -1.87
N THR A 214 -6.64 7.33 -1.49
CA THR A 214 -7.30 8.27 -0.58
C THR A 214 -7.86 7.50 0.60
N LEU A 215 -7.74 8.11 1.77
CA LEU A 215 -8.30 7.63 3.02
C LEU A 215 -9.40 8.58 3.48
N ASP A 216 -10.56 8.02 3.78
CA ASP A 216 -11.64 8.73 4.42
C ASP A 216 -12.29 7.87 5.53
N GLN A 217 -13.32 8.44 6.18
CA GLN A 217 -14.01 7.82 7.30
C GLN A 217 -13.08 7.32 8.42
N ILE A 218 -11.93 7.99 8.59
CA ILE A 218 -10.90 7.64 9.56
C ILE A 218 -11.50 7.63 10.96
N ASN A 219 -11.40 6.48 11.63
CA ASN A 219 -12.00 6.16 12.93
C ASN A 219 -13.53 6.38 13.04
N SER A 220 -14.22 6.66 11.93
CA SER A 220 -15.65 7.00 11.87
C SER A 220 -16.47 6.04 11.00
N LEU A 221 -15.85 5.16 10.22
CA LEU A 221 -16.55 4.05 9.58
C LEU A 221 -17.17 3.12 10.64
N ASP A 222 -18.49 2.95 10.61
CA ASP A 222 -19.22 2.13 11.58
C ASP A 222 -19.73 0.80 11.01
N THR A 223 -19.93 0.72 9.69
CA THR A 223 -20.46 -0.49 9.04
C THR A 223 -19.69 -0.77 7.78
N VAL A 224 -19.12 -1.98 7.69
CA VAL A 224 -18.50 -2.50 6.46
C VAL A 224 -19.59 -3.03 5.53
N THR A 225 -19.48 -2.70 4.25
CA THR A 225 -20.41 -3.16 3.22
C THR A 225 -19.98 -4.51 2.66
N TYR A 226 -20.92 -5.43 2.49
CA TYR A 226 -20.68 -6.78 1.99
C TYR A 226 -21.62 -7.13 0.83
N PRO A 227 -21.25 -8.06 -0.06
CA PRO A 227 -22.16 -8.58 -1.08
C PRO A 227 -23.35 -9.30 -0.43
N ALA A 228 -24.51 -9.23 -1.08
CA ALA A 228 -25.78 -9.72 -0.53
C ALA A 228 -25.80 -11.25 -0.31
N ASP A 229 -24.99 -11.98 -1.07
CA ASP A 229 -24.89 -13.44 -1.09
C ASP A 229 -23.63 -13.96 -0.38
N LEU A 230 -22.92 -13.13 0.39
CA LEU A 230 -21.67 -13.48 1.08
C LEU A 230 -21.73 -14.83 1.83
N GLU A 231 -22.85 -15.12 2.51
CA GLU A 231 -23.00 -16.35 3.29
C GLU A 231 -23.12 -17.63 2.44
N ASN A 232 -23.20 -17.51 1.10
CA ASN A 232 -23.25 -18.62 0.16
C ASN A 232 -21.92 -18.87 -0.56
N TYR A 233 -20.86 -18.13 -0.21
CA TYR A 233 -19.52 -18.30 -0.79
C TYR A 233 -18.90 -19.65 -0.43
#